data_AF-A0AAX2ISX1-F1
#
_entry.id   AF-A0AAX2ISX1-F1
#
_cell.length_a   1.000
_cell.length_b   1.000
_cell.length_c   1.000
_cell.angle_alpha   90.00
_cell.angle_beta   90.00
_cell.angle_gamma   90.00
#
_symmetry.space_group_name_H-M   'P 1'
#
loop_
_entity.id
_entity.type
_entity.pdbx_description
1 polymer ?
#
loop_
_entity_poly.entity_id
_entity_poly.type
_entity_poly.pdbx_seq_one_letter_code
_entity_poly.pdbx_strand_id
1 'polypeptide(L)'
;MKPTLFLVLMWICTGSFGAAIMVKGLPSPLEYSNDLYYWPPNVAISPDTTNLFITMDGIDKVCFLNTGLQGGLEQISEISIIINGVKKDWNCFPYTTTILEARP
;
A
#
# COMPACT_ATOMS: atom_id res chain seq x y z
N MET A 1 21.74 -11.35 39.97
CA MET A 1 21.47 -10.62 38.71
C MET A 1 20.07 -10.03 38.84
N LYS A 2 19.94 -8.70 38.77
CA LYS A 2 18.72 -7.98 39.19
C LYS A 2 17.56 -8.25 38.20
N PRO A 3 16.41 -8.79 38.64
CA PRO A 3 15.25 -9.04 37.77
C PRO A 3 14.64 -7.75 37.21
N THR A 4 15.00 -6.60 37.78
CA THR A 4 14.64 -5.27 37.29
C THR A 4 15.14 -4.97 35.88
N LEU A 5 16.25 -5.56 35.43
CA LEU A 5 16.74 -5.35 34.06
C LEU A 5 15.85 -6.04 33.02
N PHE A 6 15.28 -7.20 33.38
CA PHE A 6 14.44 -7.98 32.47
C PHE A 6 13.07 -7.32 32.24
N LEU A 7 12.52 -6.67 33.28
CA LEU A 7 11.24 -5.98 33.20
C LEU A 7 11.31 -4.72 32.31
N VAL A 8 12.46 -4.05 32.27
CA VAL A 8 12.68 -2.85 31.44
C VAL A 8 12.83 -3.19 29.97
N LEU A 9 13.45 -4.34 29.65
CA LEU A 9 13.64 -4.77 28.25
C LEU A 9 12.32 -5.15 27.55
N MET A 10 11.33 -5.63 28.32
CA MET A 10 10.03 -6.09 27.81
C MET A 10 9.08 -4.95 27.41
N TRP A 11 9.35 -3.71 27.84
CA TRP A 11 8.57 -2.52 27.45
C TRP A 11 9.02 -1.89 26.14
N ILE A 12 10.15 -2.31 25.56
CA ILE A 12 10.71 -1.69 24.35
C ILE A 12 10.20 -2.39 23.07
N CYS A 13 9.28 -3.35 23.18
CA CYS A 13 8.58 -3.92 22.03
C CYS A 13 7.48 -2.96 21.53
N THR A 14 7.85 -1.75 21.11
CA THR A 14 6.95 -0.90 20.34
C THR A 14 6.74 -1.56 18.98
N GLY A 15 5.52 -2.00 18.71
CA GLY A 15 5.14 -2.57 17.42
C GLY A 15 5.42 -1.56 16.31
N SER A 16 6.27 -1.94 15.36
CA SER A 16 6.41 -1.21 14.11
C SER A 16 5.19 -1.55 13.27
N PHE A 17 4.26 -0.61 13.15
CA PHE A 17 3.14 -0.73 12.23
C PHE A 17 3.56 -0.02 10.93
N GLY A 18 4.15 -0.78 10.00
CA GLY A 18 4.16 -0.37 8.60
C GLY A 18 2.74 -0.45 8.06
N ALA A 19 2.30 0.56 7.30
CA ALA A 19 1.01 0.51 6.62
C ALA A 19 0.98 -0.68 5.66
N ALA A 20 0.07 -1.64 5.87
CA ALA A 20 -0.08 -2.76 4.95
C ALA A 20 -0.84 -2.30 3.70
N ILE A 21 -0.26 -2.49 2.52
CA ILE A 21 -0.94 -2.23 1.24
C ILE A 21 -1.49 -3.54 0.68
N MET A 22 -2.81 -3.60 0.51
CA MET A 22 -3.50 -4.69 -0.17
C MET A 22 -3.90 -4.24 -1.56
N VAL A 23 -3.42 -4.89 -2.62
CA VAL A 23 -3.88 -4.59 -3.99
C VAL A 23 -5.02 -5.52 -4.35
N LYS A 24 -6.13 -4.98 -4.85
CA LYS A 24 -7.29 -5.77 -5.25
C LYS A 24 -6.91 -6.78 -6.33
N GLY A 25 -7.23 -8.05 -6.10
CA GLY A 25 -6.88 -9.16 -6.99
C GLY A 25 -5.58 -9.88 -6.59
N LEU A 26 -4.79 -9.35 -5.66
CA LEU A 26 -3.70 -10.09 -5.02
C LEU A 26 -4.22 -10.90 -3.82
N PRO A 27 -3.67 -12.10 -3.56
CA PRO A 27 -4.06 -12.93 -2.43
C PRO A 27 -3.47 -12.48 -1.09
N SER A 28 -2.49 -11.57 -1.11
CA SER A 28 -1.71 -11.13 0.05
C SER A 28 -1.32 -9.66 -0.07
N PRO A 29 -0.96 -8.99 1.03
CA PRO A 29 -0.42 -7.63 0.98
C PRO A 29 0.92 -7.60 0.25
N LEU A 30 1.30 -6.40 -0.19
CA LEU A 30 2.64 -6.14 -0.71
C LEU A 30 3.67 -6.33 0.41
N GLU A 31 4.79 -6.95 0.07
CA GLU A 31 5.94 -7.05 0.97
C GLU A 31 6.54 -5.65 1.17
N TYR A 32 6.80 -5.28 2.42
CA TYR A 32 7.43 -4.02 2.79
C TYR A 32 8.82 -4.30 3.37
N SER A 33 9.86 -3.79 2.70
CA SER A 33 11.26 -4.01 3.08
C SER A 33 12.11 -2.82 2.66
N ASN A 34 13.04 -2.39 3.51
CA ASN A 34 13.92 -1.23 3.26
C ASN A 34 13.15 0.01 2.77
N ASP A 35 12.03 0.33 3.45
CA ASP A 35 11.14 1.45 3.13
C ASP A 35 10.48 1.43 1.74
N LEU A 36 10.43 0.25 1.10
CA LEU A 36 9.83 0.05 -0.23
C LEU A 36 8.82 -1.08 -0.23
N TYR A 37 7.77 -0.93 -1.04
CA TYR A 37 6.82 -2.00 -1.33
C TYR A 37 7.26 -2.80 -2.55
N TYR A 38 7.08 -4.12 -2.51
CA TYR A 38 7.45 -5.02 -3.59
C TYR A 38 6.24 -5.72 -4.18
N TRP A 39 6.17 -5.73 -5.50
CA TRP A 39 5.20 -6.52 -6.23
C TRP A 39 5.55 -8.01 -6.15
N PRO A 40 4.59 -8.91 -5.91
CA PRO A 40 4.86 -10.34 -5.83
C PRO A 40 5.44 -10.88 -7.16
N PRO A 41 6.56 -11.61 -7.13
CA PRO A 41 7.23 -12.05 -8.37
C PRO A 41 6.42 -13.07 -9.17
N ASN A 42 5.49 -13.78 -8.52
CA ASN A 42 4.67 -14.82 -9.13
C ASN A 42 3.32 -14.30 -9.64
N VAL A 43 3.07 -12.98 -9.60
CA VAL A 43 1.84 -12.38 -10.11
C VAL A 43 2.17 -11.49 -11.29
N ALA A 44 1.68 -11.86 -12.47
CA ALA A 44 1.83 -11.03 -13.66
C ALA A 44 1.03 -9.73 -13.52
N ILE A 45 1.63 -8.64 -13.97
CA ILE A 45 0.98 -7.34 -14.14
C ILE A 45 1.16 -6.91 -15.59
N SER A 46 0.11 -6.36 -16.20
CA SER A 46 0.20 -5.86 -17.56
C SER A 46 1.19 -4.69 -17.61
N PRO A 47 2.06 -4.61 -18.64
CA PRO A 47 2.92 -3.44 -18.83
C PRO A 47 2.10 -2.15 -19.01
N ASP A 48 0.87 -2.26 -19.51
CA ASP A 48 -0.05 -1.15 -19.77
C ASP A 48 -0.88 -0.75 -18.54
N THR A 49 -0.64 -1.36 -17.36
CA THR A 49 -1.35 -0.99 -16.14
C THR A 49 -1.02 0.45 -15.75
N THR A 50 -2.01 1.33 -15.87
CA THR A 50 -1.92 2.75 -15.49
C THR A 50 -2.63 3.06 -14.18
N ASN A 51 -3.44 2.13 -13.65
CA ASN A 51 -4.16 2.28 -12.40
C ASN A 51 -4.15 1.00 -11.54
N LEU A 52 -4.19 1.18 -10.23
CA LEU A 52 -4.31 0.13 -9.22
C LEU A 52 -5.44 0.47 -8.26
N PHE A 53 -6.12 -0.56 -7.74
CA PHE A 53 -7.06 -0.42 -6.64
C PHE A 53 -6.44 -1.04 -5.41
N ILE A 54 -6.29 -0.26 -4.35
CA ILE A 54 -5.62 -0.71 -3.12
C ILE A 54 -6.45 -0.38 -1.89
N THR A 55 -6.18 -1.09 -0.81
CA THR A 55 -6.58 -0.72 0.54
C THR A 55 -5.31 -0.43 1.33
N MET A 56 -5.25 0.75 1.94
CA MET A 56 -4.14 1.21 2.80
C MET A 56 -4.73 1.89 4.02
N ASP A 57 -4.29 1.51 5.21
CA ASP A 57 -4.79 2.01 6.50
C ASP A 57 -6.31 1.84 6.66
N GLY A 58 -6.87 0.76 6.09
CA GLY A 58 -8.30 0.48 6.10
C GLY A 58 -9.14 1.36 5.16
N ILE A 59 -8.50 2.20 4.34
CA ILE A 59 -9.19 3.09 3.39
C ILE A 59 -8.88 2.63 1.97
N ASP A 60 -9.94 2.39 1.20
CA ASP A 60 -9.86 2.06 -0.22
C ASP A 60 -9.43 3.26 -1.06
N LYS A 61 -8.48 3.03 -1.96
CA LYS A 61 -7.87 4.05 -2.81
C LYS A 61 -7.72 3.57 -4.24
N VAL A 62 -7.87 4.50 -5.17
CA VAL A 62 -7.52 4.31 -6.58
C VAL A 62 -6.21 5.04 -6.82
N CYS A 63 -5.22 4.32 -7.33
CA CYS A 63 -3.89 4.82 -7.59
C CYS A 63 -3.66 4.93 -9.09
N PHE A 64 -3.13 6.05 -9.54
CA PHE A 64 -2.74 6.26 -10.92
C PHE A 64 -1.23 6.37 -11.01
N LEU A 65 -0.64 5.80 -12.06
CA LEU A 65 0.80 5.89 -12.30
C LEU A 65 1.20 7.38 -12.38
N ASN A 66 2.20 7.78 -11.60
CA ASN A 66 2.65 9.15 -11.54
C ASN A 66 3.41 9.51 -12.83
N THR A 67 2.80 10.33 -13.68
CA THR A 67 3.39 10.84 -14.93
C THR A 67 3.80 12.32 -14.83
N GLY A 68 3.76 12.91 -13.63
CA GLY A 68 4.14 14.31 -13.39
C GLY A 68 3.08 15.37 -13.70
N LEU A 69 1.89 14.98 -14.19
CA LEU A 69 0.75 15.89 -14.37
C LEU A 69 -0.07 15.98 -13.07
N GLN A 70 0.28 16.94 -12.22
CA GLN A 70 -0.40 17.19 -10.93
C GLN A 70 -1.68 18.01 -11.13
N GLY A 71 -2.81 17.33 -11.33
CA GLY A 71 -4.12 17.95 -11.28
C GLY A 71 -4.67 17.97 -9.85
N GLY A 72 -4.55 19.12 -9.18
CA GLY A 72 -5.42 19.72 -8.14
C GLY A 72 -6.36 18.90 -7.23
N LEU A 73 -6.10 17.63 -6.98
CA LEU A 73 -6.93 16.80 -6.10
C LEU A 73 -6.36 16.85 -4.68
N GLU A 74 -7.07 17.54 -3.79
CA GLU A 74 -6.72 17.60 -2.38
C GLU A 74 -6.85 16.20 -1.74
N GLN A 75 -5.76 15.79 -1.08
CA GLN A 75 -5.44 14.46 -0.53
C GLN A 75 -4.92 13.42 -1.54
N ILE A 76 -3.61 13.53 -1.80
CA ILE A 76 -2.79 12.53 -2.52
C ILE A 76 -1.97 11.76 -1.49
N SER A 77 -2.06 10.43 -1.51
CA SER A 77 -1.02 9.57 -0.92
C SER A 77 -0.12 9.07 -2.05
N GLU A 78 1.14 9.51 -2.07
CA GLU A 78 2.12 8.98 -3.02
C GLU A 78 2.74 7.68 -2.47
N ILE A 79 2.77 6.64 -3.29
CA ILE A 79 3.39 5.36 -2.94
C ILE A 79 4.37 4.91 -4.02
N SER A 80 5.42 4.21 -3.60
CA SER A 80 6.40 3.60 -4.52
C SER A 80 6.33 2.09 -4.42
N ILE A 81 6.19 1.43 -5.57
CA ILE A 81 6.18 -0.04 -5.66
C ILE A 81 7.29 -0.48 -6.62
N ILE A 82 8.15 -1.39 -6.19
CA ILE A 82 9.10 -2.09 -7.06
C ILE A 82 8.35 -3.17 -7.81
N ILE A 83 8.26 -3.01 -9.13
CA ILE A 83 7.63 -3.98 -10.04
C ILE A 83 8.68 -4.46 -11.03
N ASN A 84 8.97 -5.76 -11.03
CA ASN A 84 10.01 -6.36 -11.88
C ASN A 84 11.38 -5.65 -11.77
N GLY A 85 11.75 -5.24 -10.55
CA GLY A 85 13.01 -4.53 -10.27
C GLY A 85 13.00 -3.04 -10.61
N VAL A 86 11.92 -2.50 -11.15
CA VAL A 86 11.79 -1.07 -11.48
C VAL A 86 10.88 -0.38 -10.48
N LYS A 87 11.35 0.74 -9.90
CA LYS A 87 10.53 1.59 -9.03
C LYS A 87 9.47 2.32 -9.86
N LYS A 88 8.21 2.15 -9.49
CA LYS A 88 7.07 2.89 -10.06
C LYS A 88 6.37 3.66 -8.95
N ASP A 89 6.16 4.95 -9.19
CA ASP A 89 5.48 5.85 -8.26
C ASP A 89 4.01 6.03 -8.66
N TRP A 90 3.12 6.07 -7.68
CA TRP A 90 1.68 6.09 -7.87
C TRP A 90 1.03 7.14 -6.98
N ASN A 91 0.13 7.93 -7.56
CA ASN A 91 -0.69 8.91 -6.85
C ASN A 91 -2.03 8.26 -6.48
N CYS A 92 -2.28 8.09 -5.19
CA CYS A 92 -3.46 7.41 -4.69
C CYS A 92 -4.47 8.37 -4.08
N PHE A 93 -5.74 8.18 -4.44
CA PHE A 93 -6.87 8.98 -4.00
C PHE A 93 -7.89 8.09 -3.29
N PRO A 94 -8.42 8.49 -2.12
CA PRO A 94 -9.51 7.77 -1.49
C PRO A 94 -10.74 7.80 -2.41
N TYR A 95 -11.48 6.69 -2.46
CA TYR A 95 -12.78 6.67 -3.11
C TYR A 95 -13.80 5.98 -2.22
N THR A 96 -15.07 6.39 -2.37
CA THR A 96 -16.21 5.69 -1.76
C THR A 96 -16.94 4.94 -2.86
N THR A 97 -16.98 3.62 -2.80
CA THR A 97 -17.90 2.86 -3.65
C THR A 97 -19.31 2.98 -3.09
N THR A 98 -20.18 3.71 -3.79
CA THR A 98 -21.62 3.55 -3.61
C THR A 98 -22.04 2.26 -4.30
N ILE A 99 -22.46 1.25 -3.52
CA ILE A 99 -23.03 0.03 -4.09
C ILE A 99 -24.43 0.41 -4.62
N LEU A 100 -24.56 0.50 -5.94
CA LEU A 100 -25.85 0.61 -6.59
C LEU A 100 -26.38 -0.81 -6.80
N GLU A 101 -27.35 -1.21 -5.97
CA GLU A 101 -28.06 -2.48 -6.13
C GLU A 101 -28.90 -2.41 -7.41
N ALA A 102 -28.43 -3.04 -8.49
CA ALA A 102 -29.22 -3.23 -9.70
C ALA A 102 -30.18 -4.40 -9.45
N ARG A 103 -31.45 -4.10 -9.23
CA ARG A 103 -32.51 -5.12 -9.23
C ARG A 103 -32.86 -5.47 -10.69
N PRO A 104 -33.01 -6.77 -11.01
CA PRO A 104 -33.41 -7.22 -12.35
C PRO A 104 -34.82 -6.75 -12.73
#